data_AF-A0A958FIR3-F1
#
_entry.id   AF-A0A958FIR3-F1
#
_cell.length_a   1.000
_cell.length_b   1.000
_cell.length_c   1.000
_cell.angle_alpha   90.00
_cell.angle_beta   90.00
_cell.angle_gamma   90.00
#
_symmetry.space_group_name_H-M   'P 1'
#
loop_
_entity.id
_entity.type
_entity.pdbx_description
1 polymer ?
#
loop_
_entity_poly.entity_id
_entity_poly.type
_entity_poly.pdbx_seq_one_letter_code
_entity_poly.pdbx_strand_id
1 'polypeptide(L)'
;SGLAGGVNGDLALTGLRQGTASYSGFRSNEFPHVAVNPVSGHLYVTYNNNPAGTDKADVYLVISADGGATWSAPVRVNDDATTTDQWQPTIAVTPNGAALGIFYYSREEDPVDNNLFKYYGRTGVISGATVTFTPSFPISDVLSLPEFGRDAVINSVYMGDYN
;
A
#
# COMPACT_ATOMS: atom_id res chain seq x y z
N SER A 1 16.15 11.59 7.20
CA SER A 1 16.60 11.82 5.81
C SER A 1 15.43 11.52 4.89
N GLY A 2 15.33 12.26 3.79
CA GLY A 2 14.07 12.58 3.11
C GLY A 2 13.31 11.41 2.51
N LEU A 3 11.97 11.49 2.63
CA LEU A 3 11.03 10.78 1.78
C LEU A 3 11.20 11.33 0.37
N ALA A 4 11.93 10.61 -0.49
CA ALA A 4 12.06 10.94 -1.90
C ALA A 4 10.78 10.50 -2.63
N GLY A 5 9.69 11.25 -2.41
CA GLY A 5 8.49 11.12 -3.24
C GLY A 5 8.81 11.55 -4.67
N GLY A 6 8.35 10.76 -5.65
CA GLY A 6 8.41 11.12 -7.06
C GLY A 6 7.74 12.46 -7.35
N VAL A 7 8.03 13.04 -8.51
CA VAL A 7 7.40 14.28 -8.98
C VAL A 7 5.88 14.04 -9.03
N ASN A 8 5.12 14.74 -8.19
CA ASN A 8 3.65 14.62 -7.98
C ASN A 8 3.16 13.49 -7.06
N GLY A 9 4.03 12.88 -6.27
CA GLY A 9 3.64 11.85 -5.32
C GLY A 9 3.26 10.51 -5.96
N ASP A 10 3.20 10.41 -7.28
CA ASP A 10 3.03 9.16 -8.01
C ASP A 10 4.33 8.34 -7.95
N LEU A 11 4.23 7.03 -7.70
CA LEU A 11 5.35 6.08 -7.78
C LEU A 11 5.64 5.66 -9.23
N ALA A 12 5.05 6.38 -10.20
CA ALA A 12 5.13 6.12 -11.63
C ALA A 12 4.68 4.69 -11.97
N LEU A 13 3.63 4.23 -11.28
CA LEU A 13 3.04 2.93 -11.56
C LEU A 13 2.26 3.01 -12.88
N THR A 14 2.36 1.94 -13.64
CA THR A 14 1.75 1.83 -14.97
C THR A 14 0.98 0.53 -15.09
N GLY A 15 -0.03 0.50 -15.95
CA GLY A 15 -0.76 -0.72 -16.26
C GLY A 15 -1.33 -0.74 -17.66
N LEU A 16 -1.58 -1.93 -18.17
CA LEU A 16 -2.29 -2.20 -19.42
C LEU A 16 -3.77 -2.44 -19.11
N ARG A 17 -4.63 -1.56 -19.61
CA ARG A 17 -6.09 -1.66 -19.43
C ARG A 17 -6.70 -2.71 -20.35
N GLN A 18 -7.83 -3.27 -19.92
CA GLN A 18 -8.61 -4.20 -20.74
C GLN A 18 -8.91 -3.65 -22.15
N GLY A 19 -8.51 -4.42 -23.17
CA GLY A 19 -8.73 -4.08 -24.58
C GLY A 19 -7.77 -3.04 -25.16
N THR A 20 -6.68 -2.71 -24.46
CA THR A 20 -5.64 -1.77 -24.94
C THR A 20 -4.29 -2.46 -25.17
N ALA A 21 -3.40 -1.83 -25.94
CA ALA A 21 -2.04 -2.31 -26.22
C ALA A 21 -0.94 -1.35 -25.70
N SER A 22 -1.32 -0.31 -24.96
CA SER A 22 -0.41 0.71 -24.47
C SER A 22 -0.59 0.91 -22.98
N TYR A 23 0.51 0.97 -22.25
CA TYR A 23 0.51 1.25 -20.83
C TYR A 23 0.06 2.69 -20.56
N SER A 24 -0.72 2.87 -19.49
CA SER A 24 -1.04 4.18 -18.95
C SER A 24 -0.58 4.27 -17.49
N GLY A 25 -0.17 5.47 -17.09
CA GLY A 25 0.04 5.78 -15.68
C GLY A 25 -1.29 5.85 -14.93
N PHE A 26 -1.25 5.57 -13.64
CA PHE A 26 -2.37 5.79 -12.73
C PHE A 26 -1.87 6.34 -11.40
N ARG A 27 -2.77 7.02 -10.69
CA ARG A 27 -2.45 7.52 -9.35
C ARG A 27 -2.22 6.33 -8.42
N SER A 28 -0.96 6.10 -8.07
CA SER A 28 -0.58 5.03 -7.15
C SER A 28 -0.51 5.46 -5.69
N ASN A 29 -0.64 6.77 -5.43
CA ASN A 29 -0.43 7.32 -4.10
C ASN A 29 -1.74 7.70 -3.43
N GLU A 30 -2.00 7.00 -2.35
CA GLU A 30 -2.94 7.43 -1.33
C GLU A 30 -2.27 8.46 -0.42
N PHE A 31 -3.07 9.27 0.26
CA PHE A 31 -2.55 9.94 1.44
C PHE A 31 -2.14 8.85 2.45
N PRO A 32 -1.04 9.01 3.21
CA PRO A 32 -0.67 8.04 4.23
C PRO A 32 -1.87 7.79 5.17
N HIS A 33 -2.18 6.53 5.46
CA HIS A 33 -3.29 6.18 6.34
C HIS A 33 -2.78 6.01 7.77
N VAL A 34 -3.55 6.51 8.74
CA VAL A 34 -3.16 6.51 10.16
C VAL A 34 -4.23 5.84 11.01
N ALA A 35 -3.77 5.01 11.95
CA ALA A 35 -4.61 4.48 13.02
C ALA A 35 -4.00 4.84 14.38
N VAL A 36 -4.87 5.15 15.34
CA VAL A 36 -4.50 5.39 16.74
C VAL A 36 -4.90 4.18 17.56
N ASN A 37 -3.98 3.63 18.35
CA ASN A 37 -4.33 2.57 19.28
C ASN A 37 -5.21 3.14 20.40
N PRO A 38 -6.45 2.64 20.56
CA PRO A 38 -7.40 3.22 21.51
C PRO A 38 -7.04 2.98 22.98
N VAL A 39 -6.08 2.09 23.26
CA VAL A 39 -5.64 1.76 24.62
C VAL A 39 -4.33 2.47 24.96
N SER A 40 -3.33 2.43 24.08
CA SER A 40 -2.01 3.02 24.36
C SER A 40 -1.82 4.44 23.84
N GLY A 41 -2.64 4.90 22.90
CA GLY A 41 -2.45 6.17 22.20
C GLY A 41 -1.31 6.18 21.18
N HIS A 42 -0.65 5.03 20.93
CA HIS A 42 0.37 4.91 19.89
C HIS A 42 -0.22 5.18 18.49
N LEU A 43 0.57 5.82 17.64
CA LEU A 43 0.21 6.12 16.25
C LEU A 43 0.86 5.10 15.31
N TYR A 44 0.10 4.61 14.35
CA TYR A 44 0.53 3.67 13.31
C TYR A 44 0.23 4.30 11.96
N VAL A 45 1.26 4.61 11.18
CA VAL A 45 1.10 5.25 9.86
C VAL A 45 1.60 4.30 8.80
N THR A 46 0.74 3.98 7.84
CA THR A 46 1.11 3.19 6.67
C THR A 46 1.12 4.05 5.40
N TYR A 47 2.04 3.74 4.51
CA TYR A 47 2.25 4.45 3.25
C TYR A 47 2.95 3.56 2.25
N ASN A 48 2.73 3.81 0.96
CA ASN A 48 3.52 3.22 -0.12
C ASN A 48 4.74 4.09 -0.40
N ASN A 49 5.89 3.48 -0.71
CA ASN A 49 7.08 4.19 -1.14
C ASN A 49 7.93 3.33 -2.08
N ASN A 50 8.75 3.97 -2.90
CA ASN A 50 9.68 3.28 -3.78
C ASN A 50 10.83 2.65 -2.94
N PRO A 51 11.00 1.31 -2.95
CA PRO A 51 12.20 0.69 -2.40
C PRO A 51 13.45 1.04 -3.25
N ALA A 52 14.63 0.70 -2.76
CA ALA A 52 15.83 0.78 -3.60
C ALA A 52 15.83 -0.41 -4.59
N GLY A 53 16.01 -0.14 -5.90
CA GLY A 53 16.16 -1.18 -6.91
C GLY A 53 15.17 -1.08 -8.06
N THR A 54 14.70 -2.24 -8.53
CA THR A 54 13.80 -2.38 -9.69
C THR A 54 12.31 -2.43 -9.33
N ASP A 55 12.01 -2.73 -8.08
CA ASP A 55 10.67 -2.63 -7.50
C ASP A 55 10.29 -1.16 -7.36
N LYS A 56 9.08 -0.78 -7.77
CA LYS A 56 8.64 0.61 -7.80
C LYS A 56 7.82 1.00 -6.58
N ALA A 57 7.25 0.06 -5.84
CA ALA A 57 6.35 0.37 -4.74
C ALA A 57 6.24 -0.78 -3.75
N ASP A 58 6.57 -0.48 -2.49
CA ASP A 58 6.34 -1.33 -1.34
C ASP A 58 5.47 -0.60 -0.32
N VAL A 59 4.76 -1.34 0.54
CA VAL A 59 3.99 -0.79 1.66
C VAL A 59 4.86 -0.79 2.91
N TYR A 60 4.86 0.33 3.64
CA TYR A 60 5.63 0.51 4.87
C TYR A 60 4.73 0.90 6.04
N LEU A 61 5.23 0.64 7.26
CA LEU A 61 4.68 1.06 8.54
C LEU A 61 5.74 1.83 9.33
N VAL A 62 5.35 2.97 9.90
CA VAL A 62 6.10 3.66 10.97
C VAL A 62 5.21 3.85 12.19
N ILE A 63 5.83 3.79 13.37
CA ILE A 63 5.12 3.81 14.66
C ILE A 63 5.65 4.97 15.50
N SER A 64 4.75 5.70 16.15
CA SER A 64 5.10 6.64 17.22
C SER A 64 4.47 6.20 18.53
N ALA A 65 5.29 6.11 19.58
CA ALA A 65 4.87 5.77 20.93
C ALA A 65 4.74 6.99 21.85
N ASP A 66 4.98 8.19 21.33
CA ASP A 66 5.10 9.44 22.10
C ASP A 66 4.26 10.58 21.49
N GLY A 67 3.12 10.24 20.88
CA GLY A 67 2.18 11.22 20.35
C GLY A 67 2.66 11.95 19.08
N GLY A 68 3.58 11.34 18.33
CA GLY A 68 4.13 11.86 17.08
C GLY A 68 5.43 12.64 17.23
N ALA A 69 6.01 12.70 18.43
CA ALA A 69 7.27 13.42 18.67
C ALA A 69 8.47 12.68 18.04
N THR A 70 8.49 11.36 18.12
CA THR A 70 9.46 10.49 17.45
C THR A 70 8.77 9.35 16.71
N TRP A 71 9.47 8.79 15.73
CA TRP A 71 8.98 7.74 14.84
C TRP A 71 10.02 6.62 14.71
N SER A 72 9.55 5.38 14.61
CA SER A 72 10.39 4.22 14.35
C SER A 72 11.05 4.30 12.97
N ALA A 73 12.04 3.44 12.73
CA ALA A 73 12.45 3.13 11.37
C ALA A 73 11.26 2.50 10.59
N PRO A 74 11.13 2.75 9.28
CA PRO A 74 10.12 2.10 8.45
C PRO A 74 10.29 0.57 8.44
N VAL A 75 9.17 -0.14 8.53
CA VAL A 75 9.10 -1.60 8.39
C VAL A 75 8.30 -1.91 7.13
N ARG A 76 8.86 -2.68 6.19
CA ARG A 76 8.13 -3.19 5.02
C ARG A 76 7.01 -4.14 5.48
N VAL A 77 5.81 -3.90 4.99
CA VAL A 77 4.58 -4.61 5.37
C VAL A 77 4.29 -5.77 4.44
N ASN A 78 4.42 -5.62 3.12
CA ASN A 78 4.27 -6.75 2.21
C ASN A 78 5.46 -7.72 2.35
N ASP A 79 5.22 -9.00 2.12
CA ASP A 79 6.20 -10.10 2.24
C ASP A 79 6.32 -10.96 0.99
N ASP A 80 5.94 -10.39 -0.16
CA ASP A 80 6.17 -11.00 -1.45
C ASP A 80 7.68 -11.14 -1.72
N ALA A 81 8.02 -12.14 -2.54
CA ALA A 81 9.40 -12.41 -2.95
C ALA A 81 9.71 -11.85 -4.37
N THR A 82 8.88 -10.94 -4.85
CA THR A 82 8.95 -10.40 -6.22
C THR A 82 9.53 -8.99 -6.22
N THR A 83 9.54 -8.36 -7.39
CA THR A 83 9.78 -6.91 -7.52
C THR A 83 8.56 -6.22 -8.15
N THR A 84 7.37 -6.77 -7.89
CA THR A 84 6.10 -6.24 -8.37
C THR A 84 5.54 -5.25 -7.36
N ASP A 85 4.63 -4.40 -7.82
CA ASP A 85 4.24 -3.23 -7.06
C ASP A 85 3.16 -3.55 -5.99
N GLN A 86 3.27 -2.92 -4.82
CA GLN A 86 2.23 -2.84 -3.78
C GLN A 86 1.92 -1.37 -3.42
N TRP A 87 0.64 -1.00 -3.40
CA TRP A 87 0.23 0.39 -3.23
C TRP A 87 -1.15 0.56 -2.57
N GLN A 88 -1.52 1.81 -2.26
CA GLN A 88 -2.78 2.21 -1.60
C GLN A 88 -3.08 1.43 -0.31
N PRO A 89 -2.22 1.59 0.72
CA PRO A 89 -2.41 0.89 1.97
C PRO A 89 -3.42 1.60 2.90
N THR A 90 -4.34 0.82 3.46
CA THR A 90 -5.19 1.22 4.59
C THR A 90 -4.81 0.44 5.85
N ILE A 91 -5.18 0.95 7.03
CA ILE A 91 -4.83 0.38 8.34
C ILE A 91 -5.98 0.51 9.34
N ALA A 92 -6.15 -0.52 10.17
CA ALA A 92 -7.05 -0.51 11.32
C ALA A 92 -6.42 -1.20 12.54
N VAL A 93 -6.70 -0.70 13.75
CA VAL A 93 -6.30 -1.30 15.03
C VAL A 93 -7.52 -1.88 15.72
N THR A 94 -7.38 -3.05 16.36
CA THR A 94 -8.49 -3.69 17.07
C THR A 94 -8.95 -2.85 18.26
N PRO A 95 -10.24 -2.92 18.67
CA PRO A 95 -10.75 -2.12 19.78
C PRO A 95 -10.03 -2.34 21.12
N ASN A 96 -9.47 -3.54 21.35
CA ASN A 96 -8.69 -3.85 22.55
C ASN A 96 -7.20 -3.42 22.44
N GLY A 97 -6.80 -2.79 21.33
CA GLY A 97 -5.44 -2.31 21.10
C GLY A 97 -4.37 -3.40 20.93
N ALA A 98 -4.76 -4.68 20.81
CA ALA A 98 -3.82 -5.80 20.82
C ALA A 98 -3.31 -6.21 19.43
N ALA A 99 -4.00 -5.82 18.36
CA ALA A 99 -3.65 -6.20 17.00
C ALA A 99 -4.01 -5.11 15.99
N LEU A 100 -3.46 -5.23 14.78
CA LEU A 100 -3.79 -4.38 13.64
C LEU A 100 -3.90 -5.19 12.34
N GLY A 101 -4.56 -4.62 11.35
CA GLY A 101 -4.58 -5.09 9.97
C GLY A 101 -4.18 -3.97 9.03
N ILE A 102 -3.36 -4.30 8.02
CA ILE A 102 -2.99 -3.42 6.91
C ILE A 102 -3.42 -4.11 5.63
N PHE A 103 -4.05 -3.37 4.71
CA PHE A 103 -4.59 -3.90 3.47
C PHE A 103 -4.15 -3.03 2.30
N TYR A 104 -3.85 -3.61 1.15
CA TYR A 104 -3.20 -2.93 0.03
C TYR A 104 -3.44 -3.67 -1.28
N TYR A 105 -3.28 -2.99 -2.41
CA TYR A 105 -3.21 -3.67 -3.72
C TYR A 105 -1.83 -4.31 -3.90
N SER A 106 -1.80 -5.51 -4.47
CA SER A 106 -0.58 -6.27 -4.76
C SER A 106 -0.63 -6.86 -6.17
N ARG A 107 0.51 -6.81 -6.86
CA ARG A 107 0.76 -7.46 -8.16
C ARG A 107 1.61 -8.72 -8.04
N GLU A 108 1.80 -9.26 -6.83
CA GLU A 108 2.71 -10.39 -6.57
C GLU A 108 2.37 -11.67 -7.35
N GLU A 109 1.11 -11.85 -7.72
CA GLU A 109 0.65 -12.98 -8.54
C GLU A 109 0.84 -12.77 -10.05
N ASP A 110 1.38 -11.62 -10.48
CA ASP A 110 1.75 -11.31 -11.86
C ASP A 110 3.24 -10.85 -11.95
N PRO A 111 4.19 -11.73 -11.60
CA PRO A 111 5.60 -11.37 -11.44
C PRO A 111 6.32 -11.04 -12.75
N VAL A 112 5.71 -11.34 -13.90
CA VAL A 112 6.31 -11.11 -15.22
C VAL A 112 5.80 -9.81 -15.83
N ASP A 113 4.48 -9.63 -15.88
CA ASP A 113 3.89 -8.47 -16.56
C ASP A 113 3.65 -7.28 -15.61
N ASN A 114 3.65 -7.52 -14.29
CA ASN A 114 3.43 -6.53 -13.23
C ASN A 114 2.20 -5.65 -13.56
N ASN A 115 1.08 -6.29 -13.93
CA ASN A 115 -0.11 -5.61 -14.42
C ASN A 115 -1.38 -5.97 -13.65
N LEU A 116 -1.68 -7.27 -13.54
CA LEU A 116 -2.83 -7.80 -12.82
C LEU A 116 -2.62 -7.65 -11.32
N PHE A 117 -3.66 -7.24 -10.61
CA PHE A 117 -3.59 -7.02 -9.18
C PHE A 117 -4.71 -7.71 -8.41
N LYS A 118 -4.47 -7.90 -7.12
CA LYS A 118 -5.44 -8.31 -6.10
C LYS A 118 -5.36 -7.38 -4.91
N TYR A 119 -6.41 -7.38 -4.10
CA TYR A 119 -6.37 -6.79 -2.77
C TYR A 119 -5.85 -7.82 -1.78
N TYR A 120 -4.87 -7.40 -0.97
CA TYR A 120 -4.17 -8.21 0.01
C TYR A 120 -4.34 -7.63 1.40
N GLY A 121 -4.19 -8.48 2.40
CA GLY A 121 -4.18 -8.11 3.81
C GLY A 121 -3.00 -8.72 4.52
N ARG A 122 -2.51 -8.01 5.53
CA ARG A 122 -1.55 -8.53 6.52
C ARG A 122 -1.96 -8.10 7.91
N THR A 123 -2.04 -9.05 8.82
CA THR A 123 -2.38 -8.79 10.22
C THR A 123 -1.15 -8.85 11.11
N GLY A 124 -1.15 -8.12 12.23
CA GLY A 124 -0.06 -8.16 13.18
C GLY A 124 -0.51 -8.02 14.63
N VAL A 125 0.22 -8.66 15.54
CA VAL A 125 0.04 -8.52 16.99
C VAL A 125 0.89 -7.36 17.49
N ILE A 126 0.31 -6.50 18.30
CA ILE A 126 0.97 -5.34 18.91
C ILE A 126 1.53 -5.74 20.28
N SER A 127 2.81 -5.46 20.50
CA SER A 127 3.46 -5.59 21.81
C SER A 127 4.34 -4.36 22.07
N GLY A 128 3.88 -3.47 22.94
CA GLY A 128 4.51 -2.17 23.16
C GLY A 128 4.52 -1.33 21.88
N ALA A 129 5.71 -0.95 21.42
CA ALA A 129 5.92 -0.18 20.18
C ALA A 129 6.28 -1.08 18.97
N THR A 130 6.11 -2.40 19.08
CA THR A 130 6.46 -3.37 18.05
C THR A 130 5.21 -4.05 17.49
N VAL A 131 5.24 -4.37 16.20
CA VAL A 131 4.22 -5.15 15.51
C VAL A 131 4.87 -6.40 14.94
N THR A 132 4.32 -7.57 15.25
CA THR A 132 4.73 -8.85 14.67
C THR A 132 3.69 -9.30 13.67
N PHE A 133 4.04 -9.28 12.38
CA PHE A 133 3.13 -9.64 11.30
C PHE A 133 3.01 -11.16 11.10
N THR A 134 1.81 -11.60 10.72
CA THR A 134 1.55 -12.90 10.10
C THR A 134 1.88 -12.84 8.60
N PRO A 135 1.96 -13.97 7.87
CA PRO A 135 2.04 -13.93 6.41
C PRO A 135 0.89 -13.12 5.78
N SER A 136 1.16 -12.48 4.63
CA SER A 136 0.10 -11.82 3.85
C SER A 136 -0.87 -12.84 3.24
N PHE A 137 -2.09 -12.39 2.95
CA PHE A 137 -3.14 -13.22 2.36
C PHE A 137 -4.00 -12.43 1.38
N PRO A 138 -4.49 -13.06 0.30
CA PRO A 138 -5.40 -12.41 -0.63
C PRO A 138 -6.76 -12.17 0.05
N ILE A 139 -7.29 -10.96 -0.09
CA ILE A 139 -8.66 -10.59 0.29
C ILE A 139 -9.61 -10.82 -0.88
N SER A 140 -9.17 -10.44 -2.09
CA SER A 140 -9.91 -10.70 -3.32
C SER A 140 -9.48 -12.04 -3.93
N ASP A 141 -10.43 -12.79 -4.47
CA ASP A 141 -10.23 -14.10 -5.08
C ASP A 141 -9.80 -14.04 -6.55
N VAL A 142 -10.11 -12.95 -7.26
CA VAL A 142 -9.87 -12.80 -8.71
C VAL A 142 -8.84 -11.71 -9.00
N LEU A 143 -7.87 -12.02 -9.88
CA LEU A 143 -6.96 -11.03 -10.46
C LEU A 143 -7.73 -10.07 -11.35
N SER A 144 -7.51 -8.78 -11.14
CA SER A 144 -8.19 -7.70 -11.87
C SER A 144 -7.21 -6.92 -12.72
N LEU A 145 -7.66 -6.49 -13.90
CA LEU A 145 -6.94 -5.54 -14.72
C LEU A 145 -7.12 -4.13 -14.16
N PRO A 146 -6.12 -3.25 -14.35
CA PRO A 146 -6.31 -1.83 -14.11
C PRO A 146 -7.35 -1.27 -15.09
N GLU A 147 -8.30 -0.48 -14.58
CA GLU A 147 -9.33 0.21 -15.37
C GLU A 147 -9.10 1.73 -15.35
N PHE A 148 -8.67 2.28 -16.48
CA PHE A 148 -8.57 3.74 -16.65
C PHE A 148 -9.88 4.31 -17.20
N GLY A 149 -10.08 5.62 -17.00
CA GLY A 149 -11.31 6.32 -17.36
C GLY A 149 -11.72 6.03 -18.81
N ARG A 150 -12.97 5.62 -19.01
CA ARG A 150 -13.53 5.31 -20.35
C ARG A 150 -13.98 6.55 -21.12
N ASP A 151 -14.06 7.70 -20.44
CA ASP A 151 -14.57 8.95 -21.00
C ASP A 151 -13.43 9.88 -21.41
N ALA A 152 -13.36 10.16 -22.71
CA ALA A 152 -12.36 11.03 -23.31
C ALA A 152 -12.54 12.53 -23.00
N VAL A 153 -13.64 12.93 -22.34
CA VAL A 153 -14.02 14.34 -22.15
C VAL A 153 -13.76 14.86 -20.72
N ILE A 154 -13.84 14.00 -19.68
CA ILE A 154 -13.93 14.48 -18.29
C ILE A 154 -12.70 14.15 -17.42
N ASN A 155 -12.13 12.94 -17.44
CA ASN A 155 -10.82 12.64 -16.83
C ASN A 155 -10.38 11.21 -17.17
N SER A 156 -9.13 11.01 -17.61
CA SER A 156 -8.65 9.72 -18.11
C SER A 156 -8.14 8.75 -17.05
N VAL A 157 -8.07 9.14 -15.77
CA VAL A 157 -7.42 8.33 -14.71
C VAL A 157 -8.30 8.29 -13.46
N TYR A 158 -8.89 7.12 -13.16
CA TYR A 158 -9.85 6.96 -12.06
C TYR A 158 -9.72 5.60 -11.34
N MET A 159 -8.49 5.16 -11.12
CA MET A 159 -8.25 4.03 -10.22
C MET A 159 -7.76 4.51 -8.85
N GLY A 160 -8.52 4.16 -7.81
CA GLY A 160 -8.01 4.01 -6.45
C GLY A 160 -8.25 5.18 -5.49
N ASP A 161 -9.15 6.10 -5.80
CA ASP A 161 -9.52 7.23 -4.94
C ASP A 161 -10.77 6.99 -4.06
N TYR A 162 -11.25 5.74 -3.96
CA TYR A 162 -12.49 5.38 -3.24
C TYR A 162 -12.34 4.29 -2.16
N ASN A 163 -11.18 4.14 -1.52
CA ASN A 163 -11.01 3.20 -0.40
C ASN A 163 -10.93 3.93 0.93
#